data_AF-A0A0J9V5D5-F1
#
_entry.id   AF-A0A0J9V5D5-F1
#
_cell.length_a   1.000
_cell.length_b   1.000
_cell.length_c   1.000
_cell.angle_alpha   90.00
_cell.angle_beta   90.00
_cell.angle_gamma   90.00
#
_symmetry.space_group_name_H-M   'P 1'
#
loop_
_entity.id
_entity.type
_entity.pdbx_description
1 polymer ?
#
loop_
_entity_poly.entity_id
_entity_poly.type
_entity_poly.pdbx_seq_one_letter_code
_entity_poly.pdbx_strand_id
1 'polypeptide(L)'
;MQTTIDYNKDRTGCVQETQIEGTFIHRADAYAAAHYDTPEKMAGEWPFGEEVVAHAVAETGQNTIVEVKTVAGAHQKHGKGM
;
A
#
# COMPACT_ATOMS: atom_id res chain seq x y z
N MET A 1 -3.55 -4.06 -1.65
CA MET A 1 -2.68 -5.24 -1.61
C MET A 1 -1.72 -5.08 -0.46
N GLN A 2 -1.33 -6.20 0.15
CA GLN A 2 -0.40 -6.25 1.28
C GLN A 2 0.82 -7.06 0.86
N THR A 3 2.01 -6.53 1.08
CA THR A 3 3.29 -7.20 0.85
C THR A 3 4.01 -7.39 2.17
N THR A 4 4.46 -8.60 2.43
CA THR A 4 5.26 -8.97 3.60
C THR A 4 6.65 -9.42 3.15
N ILE A 5 7.67 -8.85 3.79
CA ILE A 5 9.08 -9.21 3.59
C ILE A 5 9.67 -9.59 4.94
N ASP A 6 10.23 -10.80 5.03
CA ASP A 6 10.89 -11.30 6.25
C ASP A 6 12.40 -11.25 6.05
N TYR A 7 13.04 -10.16 6.50
CA TYR A 7 14.47 -9.97 6.33
C TYR A 7 15.32 -10.91 7.20
N ASN A 8 14.73 -11.52 8.23
CA ASN A 8 15.42 -12.54 9.02
C ASN A 8 15.51 -13.87 8.28
N LYS A 9 14.51 -14.22 7.46
CA LYS A 9 14.56 -15.40 6.58
C LYS A 9 15.36 -15.15 5.30
N ASP A 10 15.22 -13.97 4.71
CA ASP A 10 15.98 -13.55 3.53
C ASP A 10 16.44 -12.10 3.65
N ARG A 11 17.69 -11.92 4.04
CA ARG A 11 18.27 -10.59 4.25
C ARG A 11 18.42 -9.77 2.97
N THR A 12 18.28 -10.40 1.80
CA THR A 12 18.25 -9.67 0.52
C THR A 12 16.89 -9.02 0.24
N GLY A 13 15.82 -9.49 0.88
CA GLY A 13 14.44 -9.07 0.61
C GLY A 13 13.92 -9.52 -0.75
N CYS A 14 14.57 -10.50 -1.41
CA CYS A 14 14.12 -11.06 -2.68
C CYS A 14 12.84 -11.88 -2.50
N VAL A 15 12.70 -12.56 -1.36
CA VAL A 15 11.48 -13.29 -1.01
C VAL A 15 10.45 -12.32 -0.45
N GLN A 16 9.39 -12.10 -1.22
CA GLN A 16 8.27 -11.25 -0.84
C GLN A 16 6.98 -12.02 -1.04
N GLU A 17 6.10 -11.96 -0.05
CA GLU A 17 4.76 -12.51 -0.14
C GLU A 17 3.78 -11.36 -0.37
N THR A 18 2.95 -11.43 -1.41
CA THR A 18 1.96 -10.39 -1.72
C THR A 18 0.56 -10.98 -1.77
N GLN A 19 -0.36 -10.36 -1.04
CA GLN A 19 -1.77 -10.74 -0.95
C GLN A 19 -2.68 -9.60 -1.42
N ILE A 20 -3.76 -9.95 -2.12
CA ILE A 20 -4.80 -9.01 -2.53
C ILE A 20 -5.91 -9.01 -1.49
N GLU A 21 -5.94 -7.96 -0.65
CA GLU A 21 -6.98 -7.78 0.38
C GLU A 21 -8.35 -7.37 -0.17
N GLY A 22 -8.43 -6.93 -1.43
CA GLY A 22 -9.69 -6.57 -2.07
C GLY A 22 -9.51 -5.95 -3.45
N THR A 23 -10.60 -5.93 -4.20
CA THR A 23 -10.68 -5.32 -5.54
C THR A 23 -11.88 -4.38 -5.56
N PHE A 24 -11.63 -3.12 -5.91
CA PHE A 24 -12.62 -2.06 -5.85
C PHE A 24 -12.69 -1.34 -7.19
N ILE A 25 -13.89 -0.85 -7.54
CA ILE A 25 -14.10 -0.08 -8.76
C ILE A 25 -13.53 1.33 -8.61
N HIS A 26 -13.71 1.94 -7.44
CA HIS A 26 -13.20 3.28 -7.14
C HIS A 26 -12.04 3.24 -6.16
N ARG A 27 -11.01 4.05 -6.45
CA ARG A 27 -9.83 4.19 -5.61
C ARG A 27 -10.18 4.67 -4.20
N ALA A 28 -11.19 5.54 -4.06
CA ALA A 28 -11.66 6.03 -2.77
C ALA A 28 -12.19 4.90 -1.87
N ASP A 29 -12.92 3.94 -2.44
CA ASP A 29 -13.45 2.79 -1.69
C ASP A 29 -12.32 1.89 -1.20
N ALA A 30 -11.28 1.70 -2.01
CA ALA A 30 -10.09 0.95 -1.61
C ALA A 30 -9.35 1.61 -0.44
N TYR A 31 -9.21 2.94 -0.44
CA TYR A 31 -8.62 3.68 0.68
C TYR A 31 -9.47 3.61 1.95
N ALA A 32 -10.80 3.74 1.81
CA ALA A 32 -11.70 3.63 2.96
C ALA A 32 -11.69 2.22 3.57
N ALA A 33 -11.60 1.19 2.74
CA ALA A 33 -11.53 -0.20 3.17
C ALA A 33 -10.16 -0.54 3.81
N ALA A 34 -9.08 0.10 3.36
CA ALA A 34 -7.74 -0.06 3.92
C ALA A 34 -7.56 0.69 5.26
N HIS A 35 -8.59 0.69 6.11
CA HIS A 35 -8.63 1.45 7.35
C HIS A 35 -7.50 1.00 8.30
N TYR A 36 -6.44 1.81 8.38
CA TYR A 36 -5.39 1.70 9.38
C TYR A 36 -5.40 2.98 10.21
N ASP A 37 -5.41 2.84 11.54
CA ASP A 37 -5.16 3.95 12.45
C ASP A 37 -3.75 4.48 12.16
N THR A 38 -3.69 5.60 11.44
CA THR A 38 -2.43 6.33 11.25
C THR A 38 -2.13 7.03 12.57
N PRO A 39 -1.08 6.64 13.31
CA PRO A 39 -0.77 7.32 14.55
C PRO A 39 -0.49 8.80 14.23
N GLU A 40 -1.08 9.71 15.02
CA GLU A 40 -0.96 11.18 14.86
C GLU A 40 0.49 11.68 14.78
N LYS A 41 1.47 10.84 15.19
CA LYS A 41 2.91 11.07 15.10
C LYS A 41 3.52 10.94 13.70
N MET A 42 2.76 10.61 12.67
CA MET A 42 3.24 10.56 11.27
C MET A 42 3.11 11.90 10.53
N ALA A 43 3.12 13.03 11.26
CA ALA A 43 3.04 14.39 10.72
C ALA A 43 4.30 14.87 9.95
N GLY A 44 5.07 13.94 9.37
CA GLY A 44 6.24 14.21 8.53
C GLY A 44 6.01 13.82 7.06
N GLU A 45 7.04 13.98 6.22
CA GLU A 45 6.99 13.55 4.82
C GLU A 45 6.96 12.01 4.74
N TRP A 46 5.95 11.46 4.06
CA TRP A 46 5.77 10.02 3.90
C TRP A 46 6.69 9.47 2.80
N PRO A 47 7.72 8.66 3.12
CA PRO A 47 8.77 8.33 2.16
C PRO A 47 8.44 7.11 1.28
N PHE A 48 7.33 6.42 1.52
CA PHE A 48 7.00 5.14 0.87
C PHE A 48 6.13 5.30 -0.38
N GLY A 49 5.68 6.53 -0.68
CA GLY A 49 4.85 6.86 -1.84
C GLY A 49 3.37 6.99 -1.50
N GLU A 50 2.65 7.76 -2.34
CA GLU A 50 1.25 8.14 -2.10
C GLU A 50 0.25 6.97 -2.18
N GLU A 51 0.65 5.86 -2.80
CA GLU A 51 -0.17 4.64 -2.90
C GLU A 51 -0.03 3.74 -1.66
N VAL A 52 1.00 3.96 -0.83
CA VAL A 52 1.23 3.19 0.39
C VAL A 52 0.44 3.82 1.54
N VAL A 53 -0.50 3.07 2.09
CA VAL A 53 -1.37 3.51 3.21
C VAL A 53 -0.80 3.14 4.57
N ALA A 54 0.05 2.11 4.63
CA ALA A 54 0.67 1.67 5.86
C ALA A 54 2.02 1.00 5.55
N HIS A 55 2.99 1.23 6.44
CA HIS A 55 4.24 0.49 6.47
C HIS A 55 4.59 0.20 7.92
N ALA A 56 4.49 -1.07 8.30
CA ALA A 56 4.83 -1.57 9.62
C ALA A 56 6.14 -2.35 9.56
N VAL A 57 6.98 -2.16 10.58
CA VAL A 57 8.24 -2.88 10.76
C VAL A 57 8.21 -3.53 12.13
N ALA A 58 8.22 -4.86 12.17
CA ALA A 58 8.32 -5.62 13.40
C ALA A 58 9.78 -5.63 13.90
N GLU A 59 9.97 -5.79 15.22
CA GLU A 59 11.31 -5.94 15.82
C GLU A 59 12.09 -7.13 15.25
N THR A 60 11.38 -8.12 14.70
CA THR A 60 11.93 -9.28 14.01
C THR A 60 12.42 -8.98 12.59
N GLY A 61 12.45 -7.72 12.15
CA GLY A 61 12.85 -7.38 10.78
C GLY A 61 11.83 -7.85 9.72
N GLN A 62 10.59 -8.10 10.13
CA GLN A 62 9.49 -8.33 9.20
C GLN A 62 8.86 -6.99 8.84
N ASN A 63 8.84 -6.68 7.55
CA ASN A 63 8.18 -5.49 7.03
C ASN A 63 6.84 -5.89 6.39
N THR A 64 5.79 -5.14 6.71
CA THR A 64 4.48 -5.26 6.07
C THR A 64 4.10 -3.93 5.47
N ILE A 65 3.87 -3.92 4.16
CA ILE A 65 3.52 -2.75 3.36
C ILE A 65 2.12 -2.96 2.81
N VAL A 66 1.25 -1.97 2.96
CA VAL A 66 -0.09 -2.00 2.36
C VAL A 66 -0.19 -0.87 1.35
N GLU A 67 -0.56 -1.22 0.13
CA GLU A 67 -0.64 -0.29 -0.99
C GLU A 67 -1.93 -0.46 -1.81
N VAL A 68 -2.42 0.65 -2.37
CA VAL A 68 -3.57 0.69 -3.29
C VAL A 68 -3.05 0.90 -4.70
N LYS A 69 -3.09 -0.14 -5.54
CA LYS A 69 -2.76 -0.02 -6.97
C LYS A 69 -3.99 0.04 -7.85
N THR A 70 -3.86 0.80 -8.92
CA THR A 70 -4.80 0.80 -10.04
C THR A 70 -4.19 0.08 -11.24
N VAL A 71 -5.04 -0.55 -12.06
CA VAL A 71 -4.57 -1.18 -13.30
C VAL A 71 -4.08 -0.11 -14.29
N ALA A 72 -2.99 -0.41 -14.99
CA ALA A 72 -2.48 0.45 -16.04
C ALA A 72 -3.59 0.71 -17.08
N GLY A 73 -3.91 1.98 -17.33
CA GLY A 73 -4.99 2.39 -18.25
C GLY A 73 -6.32 2.75 -17.57
N ALA A 74 -6.48 2.58 -16.25
CA ALA A 74 -7.66 3.05 -15.52
C ALA A 74 -7.84 4.59 -15.54
N HIS A 75 -6.79 5.33 -15.92
CA HIS A 75 -6.80 6.78 -16.12
C HIS A 75 -7.50 7.18 -17.44
N GLN A 76 -8.75 6.76 -17.65
CA GLN A 76 -9.63 7.48 -18.57
C GLN A 76 -10.16 8.69 -17.80
N LYS A 77 -9.39 9.79 -17.79
CA LYS A 77 -9.96 11.10 -17.44
C LYS A 77 -11.16 11.28 -18.36
N HIS A 78 -12.36 11.26 -17.82
CA HIS A 78 -13.54 11.72 -18.54
C HIS A 78 -13.34 13.21 -18.82
N GLY A 79 -12.69 13.51 -19.94
CA GLY A 79 -12.66 14.85 -20.49
C GLY A 79 -14.11 15.23 -20.74
N LYS A 80 -14.63 16.13 -19.91
CA LYS A 80 -15.91 16.77 -20.17
C LYS A 80 -15.71 17.63 -21.41
N GLY A 81 -15.90 17.02 -22.58
CA GLY A 81 -15.94 17.71 -23.87
C GLY A 81 -17.04 18.76 -23.81
N MET A 82 -16.62 20.00 -24.04
CA MET A 82 -17.45 21.21 -24.10
C MET A 82 -18.43 21.15 -25.26
#